data_AF-A0A953JXY6-F1
#
_entry.id   AF-A0A953JXY6-F1
#
_cell.length_a   1.000
_cell.length_b   1.000
_cell.length_c   1.000
_cell.angle_alpha   90.00
_cell.angle_beta   90.00
_cell.angle_gamma   90.00
#
_symmetry.space_group_name_H-M   'P 1'
#
loop_
_entity.id
_entity.type
_entity.pdbx_description
1 polymer ?
#
loop_
_entity_poly.entity_id
_entity_poly.type
_entity_poly.pdbx_seq_one_letter_code
_entity_poly.pdbx_strand_id
1 'polypeptide(L)'
;MTDLQRFISVIFQRVSNRYKKRGEYSVTDHRVMSYGTKPTKATSMRNRNLFAVTFFLISQVINAKSDVQLSASYWEKSIKKIAASSVQITGDEGKSKTISCSEFYLQQCEISNREYLYYLSKLWLTGDSVRYQNALPDTLVWRDKLAYNEPYVEYYFRHPAYSNYPVVGVSYTQALHFCEWLTASYNSDSKRKFKEVKFSLPAEDEWMIAAMGKLQNAIFPWGGPYIRNSKGLILANCVMFLEAAMKPATCSDGSAFQYQAQVLNSIMPAFDYADVTAPVKSYFPNGYDLYCMSGNVEEFVMEEGISKGGSWRDVPYFLRIATSEKYTADHSSSAERGFRVKMTVIQN
;
A
#
# COMPACT_ATOMS: atom_id res chain seq x y z
N MET A 1 -10.12 26.89 18.97
CA MET A 1 -9.77 25.51 19.41
C MET A 1 -8.75 24.97 18.44
N THR A 2 -7.62 24.46 18.93
CA THR A 2 -6.64 23.77 18.08
C THR A 2 -7.27 22.50 17.49
N ASP A 3 -6.78 22.00 16.36
CA ASP A 3 -7.28 20.74 15.76
C ASP A 3 -7.25 19.58 16.76
N LEU A 4 -6.32 19.61 17.72
CA LEU A 4 -6.25 18.67 18.84
C LEU A 4 -7.45 18.76 19.79
N GLN A 5 -7.93 19.96 20.11
CA GLN A 5 -9.09 20.13 21.00
C GLN A 5 -10.38 19.66 20.32
N ARG A 6 -10.54 19.92 19.01
CA ARG A 6 -11.64 19.34 18.22
C ARG A 6 -11.50 17.82 18.13
N PHE A 7 -10.29 17.32 17.87
CA PHE A 7 -9.98 15.89 17.81
C PHE A 7 -10.37 15.17 19.11
N ILE A 8 -9.82 15.59 20.25
CA ILE A 8 -10.10 15.02 21.57
C ILE A 8 -11.60 15.11 21.87
N SER A 9 -12.24 16.25 21.57
CA SER A 9 -13.69 16.40 21.78
C SER A 9 -14.51 15.42 20.94
N VAL A 10 -14.14 15.16 19.69
CA VAL A 10 -14.82 14.19 18.82
C VAL A 10 -14.60 12.76 19.30
N ILE A 11 -13.39 12.40 19.75
CA ILE A 11 -13.11 11.10 20.38
C ILE A 11 -14.02 10.91 21.59
N PHE A 12 -13.96 11.84 22.55
CA PHE A 12 -14.73 11.75 23.79
C PHE A 12 -16.22 11.65 23.51
N GLN A 13 -16.75 12.47 22.59
CA GLN A 13 -18.17 12.45 22.23
C GLN A 13 -18.58 11.11 21.59
N ARG A 14 -17.74 10.54 20.73
CA ARG A 14 -18.05 9.27 20.04
C ARG A 14 -17.94 8.07 20.96
N VAL A 15 -16.91 8.03 21.79
CA VAL A 15 -16.73 7.01 22.82
C VAL A 15 -17.92 7.06 23.77
N SER A 16 -18.25 8.24 24.29
CA SER A 16 -19.42 8.48 25.16
C SER A 16 -20.74 8.06 24.51
N ASN A 17 -20.99 8.43 23.25
CA ASN A 17 -22.21 8.04 22.53
C ASN A 17 -22.32 6.53 22.27
N ARG A 18 -21.18 5.83 22.09
CA ARG A 18 -21.16 4.38 21.91
C ARG A 18 -21.44 3.63 23.22
N TYR A 19 -20.95 4.15 24.35
CA TYR A 19 -21.29 3.66 25.70
C TYR A 19 -22.76 3.93 26.06
N LYS A 20 -23.30 5.11 25.68
CA LYS A 20 -24.73 5.44 25.85
C LYS A 20 -25.66 4.50 25.05
N LYS A 21 -25.34 4.21 23.78
CA LYS A 21 -26.13 3.29 22.94
C LYS A 21 -26.14 1.84 23.42
N ARG A 22 -25.17 1.42 24.25
CA ARG A 22 -25.10 0.07 24.84
C ARG A 22 -25.75 -0.03 26.23
N GLY A 23 -26.36 1.05 26.72
CA GLY A 23 -26.98 1.08 28.05
C GLY A 23 -25.97 1.04 29.20
N GLU A 24 -24.68 1.28 28.93
CA GLU A 24 -23.63 1.06 29.93
C GLU A 24 -23.37 2.29 30.82
N TYR A 25 -23.76 3.53 30.45
CA TYR A 25 -23.68 4.71 31.33
C TYR A 25 -24.64 5.86 30.93
N SER A 26 -25.23 6.55 31.92
CA SER A 26 -25.86 7.88 31.79
C SER A 26 -24.92 8.95 32.37
N VAL A 27 -24.48 9.90 31.54
CA VAL A 27 -23.68 11.05 32.03
C VAL A 27 -24.63 12.17 32.41
N THR A 28 -24.89 12.31 33.70
CA THR A 28 -25.27 13.59 34.31
C THR A 28 -24.17 14.00 35.25
N ASP A 29 -23.51 15.10 34.89
CA ASP A 29 -22.66 15.95 35.72
C ASP A 29 -21.14 15.66 35.80
N HIS A 30 -20.37 16.75 35.79
CA HIS A 30 -18.92 16.83 35.60
C HIS A 30 -18.10 16.55 36.87
N ARG A 31 -18.63 15.80 37.85
CA ARG A 31 -17.94 15.59 39.13
C ARG A 31 -18.09 14.16 39.65
N VAL A 32 -16.94 13.59 40.02
CA VAL A 32 -16.71 12.37 40.83
C VAL A 32 -16.86 11.03 40.07
N MET A 33 -15.71 10.41 39.78
CA MET A 33 -15.62 8.96 39.58
C MET A 33 -15.79 8.28 40.95
N SER A 34 -16.95 7.67 41.21
CA SER A 34 -17.08 6.67 42.27
C SER A 34 -17.23 5.29 41.64
N TYR A 35 -16.36 4.37 42.09
CA TYR A 35 -16.37 2.97 41.69
C TYR A 35 -17.62 2.28 42.28
N GLY A 36 -18.57 1.92 41.43
CA GLY A 36 -19.75 1.17 41.84
C GLY A 36 -20.15 0.14 40.78
N THR A 37 -20.18 -1.13 41.19
CA THR A 37 -20.56 -2.37 40.47
C THR A 37 -19.50 -3.04 39.59
N LYS A 38 -19.06 -4.24 40.02
CA LYS A 38 -18.16 -5.12 39.27
C LYS A 38 -18.90 -5.70 38.05
N PRO A 39 -18.38 -5.57 36.82
CA PRO A 39 -18.96 -6.24 35.66
C PRO A 39 -18.67 -7.75 35.70
N THR A 40 -19.63 -8.56 35.24
CA THR A 40 -19.47 -10.00 35.06
C THR A 40 -18.34 -10.30 34.07
N LYS A 41 -17.65 -11.45 34.24
CA LYS A 41 -16.40 -11.80 33.53
C LYS A 41 -16.48 -11.63 32.00
N ALA A 42 -17.62 -11.92 31.37
CA ALA A 42 -17.83 -11.80 29.92
C ALA A 42 -17.88 -10.34 29.42
N THR A 43 -18.45 -9.43 30.21
CA THR A 43 -18.50 -7.98 29.91
C THR A 43 -17.12 -7.33 30.12
N SER A 44 -16.32 -7.85 31.07
CA SER A 44 -14.97 -7.36 31.34
C SER A 44 -13.98 -7.60 30.19
N MET A 45 -14.11 -8.71 29.45
CA MET A 45 -13.19 -9.07 28.37
C MET A 45 -13.50 -8.29 27.07
N ARG A 46 -14.79 -8.11 26.74
CA ARG A 46 -15.23 -7.28 25.61
C ARG A 46 -14.98 -5.78 25.83
N ASN A 47 -15.15 -5.29 27.05
CA ASN A 47 -14.86 -3.88 27.37
C ASN A 47 -13.36 -3.59 27.46
N ARG A 48 -12.53 -4.58 27.81
CA ARG A 48 -11.06 -4.50 27.66
C ARG A 48 -10.63 -4.36 26.19
N ASN A 49 -11.25 -5.11 25.27
CA ASN A 49 -10.95 -4.98 23.84
C ASN A 49 -11.41 -3.62 23.28
N LEU A 50 -12.54 -3.08 23.72
CA LEU A 50 -13.01 -1.77 23.25
C LEU A 50 -12.17 -0.61 23.81
N PHE A 51 -11.77 -0.67 25.09
CA PHE A 51 -10.82 0.27 25.67
C PHE A 51 -9.45 0.14 25.00
N ALA A 52 -8.97 -1.08 24.74
CA ALA A 52 -7.71 -1.31 24.04
C ALA A 52 -7.75 -0.76 22.61
N VAL A 53 -8.83 -0.97 21.84
CA VAL A 53 -8.99 -0.40 20.49
C VAL A 53 -9.06 1.12 20.54
N THR A 54 -9.75 1.70 21.52
CA THR A 54 -9.87 3.16 21.67
C THR A 54 -8.54 3.77 22.11
N PHE A 55 -7.84 3.16 23.06
CA PHE A 55 -6.52 3.59 23.54
C PHE A 55 -5.43 3.34 22.49
N PHE A 56 -5.56 2.29 21.68
CA PHE A 56 -4.71 2.01 20.53
C PHE A 56 -4.91 3.05 19.44
N LEU A 57 -6.15 3.40 19.07
CA LEU A 57 -6.41 4.48 18.12
C LEU A 57 -5.96 5.84 18.66
N ILE A 58 -6.16 6.12 19.94
CA ILE A 58 -5.64 7.32 20.60
C ILE A 58 -4.11 7.31 20.59
N SER A 59 -3.45 6.19 20.88
CA SER A 59 -1.99 6.03 20.86
C SER A 59 -1.42 6.17 19.45
N GLN A 60 -2.07 5.56 18.45
CA GLN A 60 -1.69 5.68 17.03
C GLN A 60 -1.82 7.13 16.54
N VAL A 61 -2.84 7.87 16.99
CA VAL A 61 -3.01 9.28 16.61
C VAL A 61 -2.17 10.25 17.47
N ILE A 62 -1.86 9.90 18.73
CA ILE A 62 -0.91 10.65 19.56
C ILE A 62 0.53 10.44 19.05
N ASN A 63 0.91 9.24 18.61
CA ASN A 63 2.18 8.99 17.93
C ASN A 63 2.24 9.68 16.55
N ALA A 64 1.10 9.84 15.87
CA ALA A 64 1.04 10.65 14.64
C ALA A 64 1.33 12.15 14.87
N LYS A 65 1.39 12.60 16.14
CA LYS A 65 1.77 13.98 16.48
C LYS A 65 3.26 14.21 16.68
N SER A 66 4.09 13.17 16.76
CA SER A 66 5.52 13.31 17.01
C SER A 66 6.36 12.83 15.83
N ASP A 67 6.08 13.28 14.59
CA ASP A 67 7.14 13.86 13.73
C ASP A 67 6.82 14.03 12.23
N VAL A 68 5.68 13.60 11.67
CA VAL A 68 5.34 13.99 10.28
C VAL A 68 3.83 14.12 10.07
N GLN A 69 3.32 15.34 10.03
CA GLN A 69 2.04 15.62 9.38
C GLN A 69 2.26 15.43 7.87
N LEU A 70 1.50 14.56 7.21
CA LEU A 70 1.56 14.36 5.75
C LEU A 70 0.92 15.56 5.02
N SER A 71 1.52 16.74 5.18
CA SER A 71 1.14 18.01 4.54
C SER A 71 1.46 17.99 3.05
N ALA A 72 1.00 18.99 2.30
CA ALA A 72 1.36 19.14 0.89
C ALA A 72 2.88 19.07 0.65
N SER A 73 3.66 19.71 1.53
CA SER A 73 5.12 19.70 1.48
C SER A 73 5.77 18.32 1.71
N TYR A 74 5.09 17.37 2.38
CA TYR A 74 5.56 15.99 2.48
C TYR A 74 5.46 15.32 1.11
N TRP A 75 4.27 15.39 0.49
CA TRP A 75 3.99 14.78 -0.80
C TRP A 75 4.87 15.38 -1.90
N GLU A 76 5.08 16.70 -1.89
CA GLU A 76 5.99 17.38 -2.83
C GLU A 76 7.43 16.88 -2.78
N LYS A 77 7.90 16.42 -1.61
CA LYS A 77 9.24 15.86 -1.43
C LYS A 77 9.31 14.38 -1.80
N SER A 78 8.20 13.65 -1.68
CA SER A 78 8.13 12.21 -1.95
C SER A 78 7.77 11.89 -3.41
N ILE A 79 7.35 12.86 -4.22
CA ILE A 79 7.07 12.66 -5.64
C ILE A 79 8.24 13.04 -6.55
N LYS A 80 8.37 12.34 -7.68
CA LYS A 80 9.43 12.51 -8.68
C LYS A 80 8.83 12.90 -10.01
N LYS A 81 9.41 13.93 -10.62
CA LYS A 81 8.96 14.46 -11.91
C LYS A 81 9.39 13.51 -13.03
N ILE A 82 8.43 13.09 -13.85
CA ILE A 82 8.63 12.30 -15.06
C ILE A 82 8.31 13.21 -16.24
N ALA A 83 9.31 13.47 -17.09
CA ALA A 83 9.14 14.31 -18.26
C ALA A 83 8.28 13.60 -19.31
N ALA A 84 7.54 14.38 -20.11
CA ALA A 84 6.85 13.84 -21.27
C ALA A 84 7.84 13.11 -22.18
N SER A 85 7.50 11.90 -22.59
CA SER A 85 8.39 11.05 -23.39
C SER A 85 7.61 10.04 -24.23
N SER A 86 8.27 9.54 -25.26
CA SER A 86 7.80 8.47 -26.13
C SER A 86 8.94 7.47 -26.33
N VAL A 87 8.68 6.20 -26.07
CA VAL A 87 9.69 5.14 -26.01
C VAL A 87 9.16 3.86 -26.63
N GLN A 88 10.07 3.07 -27.21
CA GLN A 88 9.76 1.72 -27.64
C GLN A 88 9.94 0.76 -26.47
N ILE A 89 8.99 -0.16 -26.33
CA ILE A 89 9.08 -1.29 -25.41
C ILE A 89 8.79 -2.59 -26.16
N THR A 90 9.64 -3.58 -25.98
CA THR A 90 9.44 -4.94 -26.50
C THR A 90 8.75 -5.77 -25.42
N GLY A 91 7.55 -6.29 -25.72
CA GLY A 91 6.82 -7.22 -24.86
C GLY A 91 7.46 -8.60 -24.81
N ASP A 92 7.00 -9.44 -23.88
CA ASP A 92 7.49 -10.81 -23.71
C ASP A 92 7.28 -11.68 -24.97
N GLU A 93 6.27 -11.34 -25.79
CA GLU A 93 6.00 -11.97 -27.09
C GLU A 93 6.96 -11.54 -28.21
N GLY A 94 7.95 -10.69 -27.91
CA GLY A 94 8.94 -10.18 -28.88
C GLY A 94 8.42 -9.07 -29.79
N LYS A 95 7.17 -8.62 -29.60
CA LYS A 95 6.60 -7.49 -30.36
C LYS A 95 6.94 -6.17 -29.68
N SER A 96 7.38 -5.20 -30.48
CA SER A 96 7.65 -3.85 -29.99
C SER A 96 6.43 -2.95 -30.19
N LYS A 97 6.08 -2.18 -29.16
CA LYS A 97 5.08 -1.11 -29.22
C LYS A 97 5.68 0.21 -28.77
N THR A 98 5.17 1.30 -29.33
CA THR A 98 5.49 2.66 -28.87
C THR A 98 4.51 3.05 -27.78
N ILE A 99 5.04 3.45 -26.62
CA ILE A 99 4.25 3.99 -25.52
C ILE A 99 4.68 5.44 -25.27
N SER A 100 3.77 6.28 -24.83
CA SER A 100 4.06 7.69 -24.56
C SER A 100 3.25 8.22 -23.40
N CYS A 101 3.77 9.23 -22.72
CA CYS A 101 3.09 9.91 -21.63
C CYS A 101 3.30 11.42 -21.71
N SER A 102 2.36 12.18 -21.14
CA SER A 102 2.57 13.59 -20.81
C SER A 102 3.47 13.73 -19.58
N GLU A 103 3.80 14.97 -19.20
CA GLU A 103 4.52 15.23 -17.96
C GLU A 103 3.63 14.92 -16.74
N PHE A 104 4.17 14.16 -15.79
CA PHE A 104 3.50 13.88 -14.51
C PHE A 104 4.51 13.73 -13.38
N TYR A 105 4.02 13.57 -12.15
CA TYR A 105 4.83 13.23 -11.00
C TYR A 105 4.39 11.88 -10.45
N LEU A 106 5.33 11.05 -10.03
CA LEU A 106 5.05 9.73 -9.46
C LEU A 106 5.64 9.62 -8.06
N GLN A 107 4.94 8.98 -7.14
CA GLN A 107 5.49 8.73 -5.82
C GLN A 107 6.75 7.86 -5.87
N GLN A 108 7.75 8.26 -5.11
CA GLN A 108 9.07 7.65 -5.05
C GLN A 108 9.01 6.16 -4.66
N CYS A 109 8.07 5.78 -3.79
CA CYS A 109 7.89 4.43 -3.29
C CYS A 109 6.40 4.05 -3.32
N GLU A 110 6.09 2.79 -3.01
CA GLU A 110 4.70 2.38 -2.74
C GLU A 110 4.12 3.16 -1.54
N ILE A 111 2.78 3.28 -1.49
CA ILE A 111 2.10 3.83 -0.32
C ILE A 111 2.39 2.92 0.88
N SER A 112 2.91 3.51 1.94
CA SER A 112 3.26 2.80 3.16
C SER A 112 2.06 2.61 4.11
N ASN A 113 2.16 1.64 5.01
CA ASN A 113 1.20 1.45 6.11
C ASN A 113 0.99 2.73 6.90
N ARG A 114 2.04 3.50 7.18
CA ARG A 114 1.96 4.79 7.88
C ARG A 114 1.11 5.81 7.12
N GLU A 115 1.31 5.93 5.81
CA GLU A 115 0.55 6.87 4.98
C GLU A 115 -0.93 6.50 4.90
N TYR A 116 -1.21 5.21 4.77
CA TYR A 116 -2.58 4.71 4.74
C TYR A 116 -3.27 4.83 6.11
N LEU A 117 -2.58 4.55 7.22
CA LEU A 117 -3.09 4.79 8.58
C LEU A 117 -3.42 6.26 8.82
N TYR A 118 -2.60 7.19 8.29
CA TYR A 118 -2.90 8.61 8.38
C TYR A 118 -4.19 8.94 7.64
N TYR A 119 -4.39 8.43 6.42
CA TYR A 119 -5.65 8.54 5.68
C TYR A 119 -6.85 8.04 6.51
N LEU A 120 -6.76 6.84 7.08
CA LEU A 120 -7.81 6.28 7.93
C LEU A 120 -8.10 7.15 9.16
N SER A 121 -7.07 7.74 9.77
CA SER A 121 -7.23 8.65 10.89
C SER A 121 -8.03 9.90 10.50
N LYS A 122 -7.83 10.42 9.27
CA LYS A 122 -8.60 11.57 8.76
C LYS A 122 -10.04 11.20 8.45
N LEU A 123 -10.28 10.03 7.86
CA LEU A 123 -11.64 9.53 7.65
C LEU A 123 -12.39 9.34 8.97
N TRP A 124 -11.72 8.77 9.97
CA TRP A 124 -12.33 8.56 11.28
C TRP A 124 -12.80 9.88 11.93
N LEU A 125 -12.09 10.98 11.65
CA LEU A 125 -12.40 12.32 12.15
C LEU A 125 -13.54 13.04 11.44
N THR A 126 -13.76 12.78 10.15
CA THR A 126 -14.96 13.30 9.46
C THR A 126 -16.22 12.76 10.12
N GLY A 127 -16.09 11.55 10.64
CA GLY A 127 -17.10 10.89 11.39
C GLY A 127 -17.97 9.93 10.60
N ASP A 128 -17.71 9.80 9.31
CA ASP A 128 -18.35 8.85 8.43
C ASP A 128 -17.84 7.43 8.73
N SER A 129 -18.60 6.70 9.57
CA SER A 129 -18.23 5.34 9.97
C SER A 129 -18.30 4.35 8.82
N VAL A 130 -19.16 4.58 7.83
CA VAL A 130 -19.32 3.69 6.68
C VAL A 130 -18.10 3.82 5.77
N ARG A 131 -17.73 5.05 5.41
CA ARG A 131 -16.52 5.31 4.62
C ARG A 131 -15.26 4.82 5.31
N TYR A 132 -15.15 5.02 6.63
CA TYR A 132 -14.03 4.48 7.41
C TYR A 132 -13.96 2.94 7.36
N GLN A 133 -15.08 2.25 7.58
CA GLN A 133 -15.12 0.78 7.55
C GLN A 133 -14.79 0.24 6.16
N ASN A 134 -15.34 0.86 5.11
CA ASN A 134 -15.08 0.47 3.73
C ASN A 134 -13.64 0.76 3.27
N ALA A 135 -12.92 1.61 3.98
CA ALA A 135 -11.51 1.90 3.71
C ALA A 135 -10.55 1.01 4.51
N LEU A 136 -11.01 0.15 5.42
CA LEU A 136 -10.12 -0.73 6.17
C LEU A 136 -9.53 -1.81 5.25
N PRO A 137 -8.20 -2.01 5.25
CA PRO A 137 -7.60 -3.14 4.54
C PRO A 137 -8.07 -4.47 5.13
N ASP A 138 -8.22 -5.47 4.27
CA ASP A 138 -8.44 -6.85 4.69
C ASP A 138 -7.12 -7.43 5.21
N THR A 139 -7.02 -7.62 6.52
CA THR A 139 -5.83 -8.22 7.14
C THR A 139 -5.79 -9.74 7.02
N LEU A 140 -6.88 -10.38 6.60
CA LEU A 140 -6.94 -11.83 6.46
C LEU A 140 -6.20 -12.34 5.22
N VAL A 141 -5.77 -11.45 4.31
CA VAL A 141 -4.92 -11.79 3.16
C VAL A 141 -3.62 -12.49 3.53
N TRP A 142 -3.17 -12.35 4.79
CA TRP A 142 -2.00 -13.04 5.30
C TRP A 142 -2.25 -14.50 5.69
N ARG A 143 -3.52 -14.91 5.89
CA ARG A 143 -3.83 -16.28 6.30
C ARG A 143 -3.65 -17.26 5.14
N ASP A 144 -2.94 -18.34 5.43
CA ASP A 144 -2.84 -19.51 4.57
C ASP A 144 -3.21 -20.76 5.38
N LYS A 145 -3.83 -21.75 4.74
CA LYS A 145 -4.36 -22.95 5.38
C LYS A 145 -3.29 -23.76 6.11
N LEU A 146 -2.04 -23.68 5.67
CA LEU A 146 -0.92 -24.48 6.18
C LEU A 146 0.19 -23.65 6.85
N ALA A 147 0.04 -22.32 6.95
CA ALA A 147 1.07 -21.44 7.52
C ALA A 147 0.57 -20.71 8.78
N TYR A 148 1.46 -20.54 9.76
CA TYR A 148 1.17 -19.75 10.96
C TYR A 148 1.49 -18.26 10.72
N ASN A 149 0.55 -17.54 10.10
CA ASN A 149 0.71 -16.12 9.73
C ASN A 149 -0.10 -15.16 10.62
N GLU A 150 -0.65 -15.61 11.75
CA GLU A 150 -1.42 -14.76 12.67
C GLU A 150 -0.65 -13.49 13.10
N PRO A 151 0.68 -13.50 13.33
CA PRO A 151 1.41 -12.26 13.60
C PRO A 151 1.27 -11.21 12.48
N TYR A 152 1.25 -11.61 11.21
CA TYR A 152 1.05 -10.68 10.10
C TYR A 152 -0.36 -10.12 10.07
N VAL A 153 -1.37 -10.96 10.32
CA VAL A 153 -2.78 -10.55 10.44
C VAL A 153 -2.95 -9.49 11.54
N GLU A 154 -2.33 -9.69 12.69
CA GLU A 154 -2.45 -8.80 13.84
C GLU A 154 -1.63 -7.50 13.67
N TYR A 155 -0.39 -7.62 13.20
CA TYR A 155 0.62 -6.57 13.36
C TYR A 155 1.05 -5.88 12.06
N TYR A 156 0.98 -6.52 10.90
CA TYR A 156 1.57 -5.97 9.66
C TYR A 156 1.07 -4.55 9.37
N PHE A 157 -0.26 -4.35 9.36
CA PHE A 157 -0.82 -3.06 8.99
C PHE A 157 -0.66 -1.97 10.09
N ARG A 158 -0.44 -2.35 11.36
CA ARG A 158 -0.67 -1.44 12.50
C ARG A 158 0.50 -1.30 13.46
N HIS A 159 1.46 -2.20 13.42
CA HIS A 159 2.60 -2.17 14.33
C HIS A 159 3.68 -1.20 13.85
N PRO A 160 4.30 -0.37 14.72
CA PRO A 160 5.29 0.63 14.32
C PRO A 160 6.46 0.08 13.49
N ALA A 161 6.89 -1.16 13.73
CA ALA A 161 7.94 -1.82 12.95
C ALA A 161 7.62 -1.93 11.45
N TYR A 162 6.34 -2.04 11.10
CA TYR A 162 5.87 -2.15 9.71
C TYR A 162 5.41 -0.80 9.12
N SER A 163 5.67 0.32 9.81
CA SER A 163 5.20 1.66 9.39
C SER A 163 5.65 2.04 7.97
N ASN A 164 6.88 1.67 7.60
CA ASN A 164 7.48 1.99 6.30
C ASN A 164 7.41 0.82 5.31
N TYR A 165 6.55 -0.16 5.54
CA TYR A 165 6.29 -1.27 4.61
C TYR A 165 5.10 -0.92 3.72
N PRO A 166 5.01 -1.50 2.50
CA PRO A 166 3.91 -1.19 1.59
C PRO A 166 2.57 -1.61 2.21
N VAL A 167 1.54 -0.80 1.99
CA VAL A 167 0.18 -1.18 2.35
C VAL A 167 -0.30 -2.29 1.41
N VAL A 168 -0.85 -3.35 2.00
CA VAL A 168 -1.44 -4.50 1.29
C VAL A 168 -2.79 -4.87 1.90
N GLY A 169 -3.51 -5.79 1.28
CA GLY A 169 -4.89 -6.10 1.65
C GLY A 169 -5.87 -4.97 1.29
N VAL A 170 -5.47 -4.12 0.36
CA VAL A 170 -6.31 -3.04 -0.17
C VAL A 170 -6.87 -3.43 -1.54
N SER A 171 -8.12 -3.09 -1.80
CA SER A 171 -8.72 -3.28 -3.13
C SER A 171 -8.39 -2.12 -4.07
N TYR A 172 -8.60 -2.36 -5.37
CA TYR A 172 -8.47 -1.33 -6.41
C TYR A 172 -9.33 -0.08 -6.09
N THR A 173 -10.60 -0.30 -5.70
CA THR A 173 -11.51 0.78 -5.31
C THR A 173 -11.01 1.55 -4.08
N GLN A 174 -10.41 0.87 -3.10
CA GLN A 174 -9.82 1.53 -1.93
C GLN A 174 -8.62 2.40 -2.30
N ALA A 175 -7.79 1.97 -3.25
CA ALA A 175 -6.68 2.76 -3.78
C ALA A 175 -7.16 4.03 -4.52
N LEU A 176 -8.25 3.92 -5.30
CA LEU A 176 -8.88 5.09 -5.94
C LEU A 176 -9.43 6.09 -4.92
N HIS A 177 -10.15 5.61 -3.90
CA HIS A 177 -10.66 6.49 -2.82
C HIS A 177 -9.52 7.17 -2.04
N PHE A 178 -8.37 6.51 -1.88
CA PHE A 178 -7.18 7.14 -1.31
C PHE A 178 -6.69 8.28 -2.21
N CYS A 179 -6.60 8.09 -3.52
CA CYS A 179 -6.21 9.13 -4.48
C CYS A 179 -7.16 10.34 -4.46
N GLU A 180 -8.47 10.10 -4.38
CA GLU A 180 -9.48 11.17 -4.25
C GLU A 180 -9.32 11.97 -2.97
N TRP A 181 -9.12 11.27 -1.84
CA TRP A 181 -8.87 11.92 -0.57
C TRP A 181 -7.58 12.74 -0.61
N LEU A 182 -6.50 12.18 -1.16
CA LEU A 182 -5.21 12.85 -1.24
C LEU A 182 -5.31 14.12 -2.10
N THR A 183 -6.06 14.06 -3.21
CA THR A 183 -6.38 15.22 -4.05
C THR A 183 -7.06 16.33 -3.24
N ALA A 184 -8.14 16.00 -2.52
CA ALA A 184 -8.85 16.98 -1.70
C ALA A 184 -7.98 17.52 -0.55
N SER A 185 -7.19 16.64 0.08
CA SER A 185 -6.30 17.01 1.19
C SER A 185 -5.18 17.94 0.74
N TYR A 186 -4.57 17.68 -0.42
CA TYR A 186 -3.51 18.51 -0.96
C TYR A 186 -4.05 19.88 -1.40
N ASN A 187 -5.14 19.91 -2.18
CA ASN A 187 -5.70 21.15 -2.72
C ASN A 187 -6.30 22.07 -1.64
N SER A 188 -6.65 21.53 -0.46
CA SER A 188 -7.07 22.32 0.69
C SER A 188 -5.92 22.85 1.55
N ASP A 189 -4.69 22.36 1.35
CA ASP A 189 -3.53 22.82 2.12
C ASP A 189 -3.07 24.19 1.61
N SER A 190 -3.06 25.18 2.48
CA SER A 190 -2.57 26.54 2.19
C SER A 190 -1.07 26.61 1.86
N LYS A 191 -0.28 25.60 2.26
CA LYS A 191 1.17 25.55 2.07
C LYS A 191 1.59 24.80 0.79
N ARG A 192 0.63 24.39 -0.03
CA ARG A 192 0.90 23.68 -1.28
C ARG A 192 1.66 24.55 -2.28
N LYS A 193 2.56 23.92 -3.04
CA LYS A 193 3.34 24.54 -4.11
C LYS A 193 2.52 24.77 -5.37
N PHE A 194 1.74 23.77 -5.75
CA PHE A 194 0.93 23.78 -6.98
C PHE A 194 -0.49 24.26 -6.67
N LYS A 195 -1.03 25.16 -7.49
CA LYS A 195 -2.36 25.73 -7.27
C LYS A 195 -3.47 24.69 -7.25
N GLU A 196 -3.46 23.78 -8.22
CA GLU A 196 -4.42 22.68 -8.36
C GLU A 196 -3.77 21.43 -8.97
N VAL A 197 -3.95 20.29 -8.29
CA VAL A 197 -3.44 18.98 -8.74
C VAL A 197 -4.52 17.91 -8.67
N LYS A 198 -4.30 16.80 -9.37
CA LYS A 198 -5.08 15.57 -9.26
C LYS A 198 -4.16 14.40 -8.97
N PHE A 199 -4.46 13.65 -7.91
CA PHE A 199 -3.84 12.36 -7.65
C PHE A 199 -4.69 11.24 -8.25
N SER A 200 -4.03 10.23 -8.81
CA SER A 200 -4.65 9.02 -9.35
C SER A 200 -3.65 7.86 -9.30
N LEU A 201 -4.08 6.67 -9.71
CA LEU A 201 -3.13 5.63 -10.11
C LEU A 201 -2.44 6.04 -11.43
N PRO A 202 -1.21 5.59 -11.67
CA PRO A 202 -0.58 5.72 -12.99
C PRO A 202 -1.28 4.81 -14.01
N ALA A 203 -1.41 5.26 -15.25
CA ALA A 203 -1.74 4.36 -16.36
C ALA A 203 -0.59 3.38 -16.59
N GLU A 204 -0.88 2.23 -17.20
CA GLU A 204 0.12 1.19 -17.45
C GLU A 204 1.35 1.74 -18.20
N ASP A 205 1.13 2.52 -19.26
CA ASP A 205 2.21 3.11 -20.05
C ASP A 205 3.04 4.14 -19.26
N GLU A 206 2.39 4.95 -18.41
CA GLU A 206 3.06 5.89 -17.51
C GLU A 206 3.93 5.15 -16.49
N TRP A 207 3.40 4.06 -15.92
CA TRP A 207 4.13 3.21 -14.99
C TRP A 207 5.37 2.60 -15.64
N MET A 208 5.24 2.06 -16.87
CA MET A 208 6.36 1.46 -17.60
C MET A 208 7.45 2.49 -17.94
N ILE A 209 7.06 3.69 -18.41
CA ILE A 209 8.00 4.79 -18.68
C ILE A 209 8.75 5.19 -17.41
N ALA A 210 8.03 5.32 -16.29
CA ALA A 210 8.64 5.63 -15.00
C ALA A 210 9.58 4.51 -14.54
N ALA A 211 9.19 3.24 -14.69
CA ALA A 211 9.97 2.08 -14.30
C ALA A 211 11.29 1.99 -15.06
N MET A 212 11.30 2.33 -16.36
CA MET A 212 12.53 2.32 -17.17
C MET A 212 13.59 3.33 -16.72
N GLY A 213 13.25 4.31 -15.87
CA GLY A 213 14.28 5.12 -15.21
C GLY A 213 15.20 5.91 -16.16
N LYS A 214 14.65 6.48 -17.23
CA LYS A 214 15.37 7.19 -18.33
C LYS A 214 16.14 6.27 -19.30
N LEU A 215 15.99 4.96 -19.17
CA LEU A 215 16.53 3.99 -20.14
C LEU A 215 15.51 3.73 -21.27
N GLN A 216 15.99 3.14 -22.35
CA GLN A 216 15.14 2.68 -23.46
C GLN A 216 15.12 1.15 -23.48
N ASN A 217 13.94 0.58 -23.72
CA ASN A 217 13.72 -0.86 -23.82
C ASN A 217 14.34 -1.68 -22.66
N ALA A 218 14.28 -1.13 -21.44
CA ALA A 218 14.83 -1.80 -20.27
C ALA A 218 13.89 -2.92 -19.82
N ILE A 219 14.47 -4.11 -19.58
CA ILE A 219 13.71 -5.27 -19.07
C ILE A 219 13.35 -5.05 -17.60
N PHE A 220 14.29 -4.52 -16.82
CA PHE A 220 14.14 -4.20 -15.40
C PHE A 220 14.52 -2.73 -15.13
N PRO A 221 14.09 -2.14 -13.99
CA PRO A 221 14.36 -0.74 -13.64
C PRO A 221 15.85 -0.34 -13.55
N TRP A 222 16.75 -1.32 -13.38
CA TRP A 222 18.20 -1.13 -13.37
C TRP A 222 18.86 -1.37 -14.74
N GLY A 223 18.08 -1.58 -15.81
CA GLY A 223 18.53 -1.69 -17.19
C GLY A 223 19.07 -3.05 -17.62
N GLY A 224 19.81 -3.73 -16.75
CA GLY A 224 20.36 -5.07 -17.04
C GLY A 224 19.29 -6.18 -16.98
N PRO A 225 19.52 -7.32 -17.66
CA PRO A 225 18.57 -8.44 -17.70
C PRO A 225 18.63 -9.34 -16.47
N TYR A 226 19.54 -9.08 -15.52
CA TYR A 226 19.80 -9.95 -14.38
C TYR A 226 19.24 -9.36 -13.09
N ILE A 227 18.65 -10.21 -12.25
CA ILE A 227 18.11 -9.85 -10.93
C ILE A 227 19.20 -9.65 -9.86
N ARG A 228 20.47 -9.80 -10.24
CA ARG A 228 21.64 -9.59 -9.39
C ARG A 228 22.61 -8.62 -10.04
N ASN A 229 23.29 -7.81 -9.23
CA ASN A 229 24.42 -7.01 -9.70
C ASN A 229 25.71 -7.85 -9.81
N SER A 230 26.79 -7.22 -10.26
CA SER A 230 28.12 -7.85 -10.41
C SER A 230 28.73 -8.38 -9.11
N LYS A 231 28.22 -7.95 -7.94
CA LYS A 231 28.62 -8.46 -6.61
C LYS A 231 27.73 -9.61 -6.13
N GLY A 232 26.78 -10.06 -6.95
CA GLY A 232 25.84 -11.13 -6.62
C GLY A 232 24.68 -10.70 -5.70
N LEU A 233 24.55 -9.40 -5.39
CA LEU A 233 23.45 -8.89 -4.56
C LEU A 233 22.15 -8.85 -5.35
N ILE A 234 21.06 -9.32 -4.74
CA ILE A 234 19.70 -9.25 -5.28
C ILE A 234 19.24 -7.79 -5.40
N LEU A 235 18.52 -7.48 -6.49
CA LEU A 235 18.11 -6.12 -6.85
C LEU A 235 16.62 -5.82 -6.60
N ALA A 236 15.82 -6.82 -6.21
CA ALA A 236 14.41 -6.70 -5.90
C ALA A 236 13.98 -7.77 -4.88
N ASN A 237 12.93 -7.50 -4.10
CA ASN A 237 12.31 -8.49 -3.22
C ASN A 237 11.43 -9.43 -4.04
N CYS A 238 11.81 -10.69 -4.21
CA CYS A 238 11.10 -11.64 -5.06
C CYS A 238 11.54 -13.08 -4.79
N VAL A 239 10.74 -14.05 -5.24
CA VAL A 239 11.11 -15.45 -5.13
C VAL A 239 12.12 -15.83 -6.20
N MET A 240 13.29 -16.25 -5.74
CA MET A 240 14.35 -16.74 -6.59
C MET A 240 14.15 -18.22 -6.93
N PHE A 241 13.41 -18.49 -8.01
CA PHE A 241 13.43 -19.78 -8.70
C PHE A 241 14.25 -19.71 -10.00
N LEU A 242 14.76 -20.86 -10.43
CA LEU A 242 15.35 -21.00 -11.76
C LEU A 242 14.22 -20.89 -12.80
N GLU A 243 14.24 -19.88 -13.67
CA GLU A 243 13.22 -19.70 -14.73
C GLU A 243 13.09 -20.97 -15.60
N ALA A 244 14.18 -21.69 -15.83
CA ALA A 244 14.18 -22.97 -16.56
C ALA A 244 13.43 -24.12 -15.85
N ALA A 245 13.06 -23.97 -14.58
CA ALA A 245 12.20 -24.91 -13.85
C ALA A 245 10.71 -24.59 -14.00
N MET A 246 10.35 -23.45 -14.59
CA MET A 246 8.96 -23.09 -14.88
C MET A 246 8.46 -23.97 -16.04
N LYS A 247 7.48 -24.83 -15.77
CA LYS A 247 6.77 -25.59 -16.81
C LYS A 247 5.46 -24.89 -17.14
N PRO A 248 5.07 -24.78 -18.42
CA PRO A 248 3.72 -24.37 -18.77
C PRO A 248 2.74 -25.39 -18.18
N ALA A 249 1.88 -24.95 -17.28
CA ALA A 249 0.77 -25.74 -16.76
C ALA A 249 -0.47 -25.44 -17.62
N THR A 250 -0.97 -26.45 -18.33
CA THR A 250 -2.25 -26.36 -19.07
C THR A 250 -3.39 -26.86 -18.20
N CYS A 251 -4.45 -26.06 -18.08
CA CYS A 251 -5.75 -26.54 -17.60
C CYS A 251 -6.29 -27.62 -18.55
N SER A 252 -7.15 -28.52 -18.06
CA SER A 252 -7.85 -29.51 -18.91
C SER A 252 -8.78 -28.87 -19.97
N ASP A 253 -9.09 -27.58 -19.84
CA ASP A 253 -9.95 -26.82 -20.75
C ASP A 253 -9.19 -25.93 -21.76
N GLY A 254 -7.84 -25.97 -21.77
CA GLY A 254 -7.03 -25.20 -22.72
C GLY A 254 -6.89 -23.69 -22.42
N SER A 255 -7.37 -23.21 -21.27
CA SER A 255 -7.05 -21.87 -20.78
C SER A 255 -5.66 -21.82 -20.10
N ALA A 256 -5.00 -20.65 -20.10
CA ALA A 256 -3.67 -20.43 -19.51
C ALA A 256 -3.71 -19.10 -18.70
N PHE A 257 -3.06 -18.88 -17.54
CA PHE A 257 -1.94 -19.50 -16.84
C PHE A 257 -2.10 -19.36 -15.32
N GLN A 258 -1.65 -20.36 -14.55
CA GLN A 258 -1.03 -20.16 -13.23
C GLN A 258 0.35 -20.82 -13.36
N TYR A 259 1.44 -20.05 -13.31
CA TYR A 259 2.76 -20.66 -13.21
C TYR A 259 2.85 -21.32 -11.83
N GLN A 260 2.55 -22.62 -11.75
CA GLN A 260 2.95 -23.40 -10.59
C GLN A 260 4.46 -23.54 -10.66
N ALA A 261 5.18 -22.63 -9.99
CA ALA A 261 6.45 -23.02 -9.43
C ALA A 261 6.15 -24.28 -8.59
N GLN A 262 6.69 -25.44 -8.97
CA GLN A 262 6.86 -26.50 -7.99
C GLN A 262 7.81 -25.89 -6.96
N VAL A 263 7.23 -25.35 -5.89
CA VAL A 263 7.95 -24.99 -4.69
C VAL A 263 8.55 -26.30 -4.22
N LEU A 264 9.76 -26.60 -4.68
CA LEU A 264 10.58 -27.62 -4.08
C LEU A 264 10.70 -27.16 -2.63
N ASN A 265 10.05 -27.89 -1.72
CA ASN A 265 10.02 -27.69 -0.26
C ASN A 265 11.42 -27.70 0.40
N SER A 266 12.47 -27.52 -0.39
CA SER A 266 13.89 -27.65 -0.06
C SER A 266 14.77 -26.61 -0.77
N ILE A 267 14.22 -25.65 -1.52
CA ILE A 267 15.00 -24.51 -2.03
C ILE A 267 14.87 -23.39 -1.00
N MET A 268 15.96 -23.14 -0.26
CA MET A 268 16.08 -21.98 0.63
C MET A 268 15.55 -20.73 -0.10
N PRO A 269 14.59 -19.98 0.47
CA PRO A 269 14.32 -18.64 -0.03
C PRO A 269 15.66 -17.91 -0.06
N ALA A 270 16.03 -17.39 -1.23
CA ALA A 270 17.29 -16.71 -1.39
C ALA A 270 17.39 -15.61 -0.32
N PHE A 271 18.55 -15.49 0.32
CA PHE A 271 18.86 -14.48 1.33
C PHE A 271 18.76 -13.05 0.75
N ASP A 272 17.54 -12.53 0.57
CA ASP A 272 17.26 -11.12 0.31
C ASP A 272 16.88 -10.36 1.60
N TYR A 273 17.05 -11.01 2.76
CA TYR A 273 16.85 -10.50 4.12
C TYR A 273 15.41 -10.11 4.48
N ALA A 274 14.43 -10.31 3.59
CA ALA A 274 13.02 -10.05 3.87
C ALA A 274 12.24 -11.38 4.00
N ASP A 275 11.39 -11.50 5.02
CA ASP A 275 10.55 -12.70 5.22
C ASP A 275 9.29 -12.66 4.31
N VAL A 276 8.76 -11.46 4.09
CA VAL A 276 7.64 -11.18 3.18
C VAL A 276 7.97 -9.93 2.36
N THR A 277 7.23 -8.84 2.50
CA THR A 277 7.60 -7.52 1.97
C THR A 277 8.83 -6.94 2.70
N ALA A 278 9.43 -5.93 2.09
CA ALA A 278 10.51 -5.09 2.60
C ALA A 278 10.01 -3.65 2.77
N PRO A 279 10.72 -2.80 3.55
CA PRO A 279 10.40 -1.38 3.61
C PRO A 279 10.37 -0.74 2.21
N VAL A 280 9.45 0.18 1.96
CA VAL A 280 9.18 0.81 0.64
C VAL A 280 10.40 1.55 0.05
N LYS A 281 11.41 1.86 0.88
CA LYS A 281 12.69 2.43 0.46
C LYS A 281 13.83 1.42 0.65
N SER A 282 13.66 0.26 0.01
CA SER A 282 14.67 -0.81 -0.07
C SER A 282 15.20 -0.95 -1.49
N TYR A 283 16.31 -1.66 -1.64
CA TYR A 283 17.02 -1.83 -2.91
C TYR A 283 17.49 -0.51 -3.53
N PHE A 284 17.98 -0.57 -4.77
CA PHE A 284 18.50 0.60 -5.48
C PHE A 284 17.38 1.27 -6.27
N PRO A 285 17.28 2.60 -6.24
CA PRO A 285 16.31 3.29 -7.07
C PRO A 285 16.75 3.31 -8.54
N ASN A 286 15.79 3.49 -9.45
CA ASN A 286 16.07 3.70 -10.86
C ASN A 286 16.53 5.15 -11.17
N GLY A 287 16.74 5.49 -12.44
CA GLY A 287 17.22 6.82 -12.84
C GLY A 287 16.28 8.01 -12.55
N TYR A 288 15.06 7.78 -12.07
CA TYR A 288 14.13 8.81 -11.55
C TYR A 288 14.09 8.87 -10.02
N ASP A 289 15.00 8.16 -9.33
CA ASP A 289 14.97 7.92 -7.89
C ASP A 289 13.73 7.14 -7.41
N LEU A 290 13.13 6.29 -8.24
CA LEU A 290 11.98 5.46 -7.85
C LEU A 290 12.46 4.13 -7.29
N TYR A 291 11.96 3.75 -6.12
CA TYR A 291 12.28 2.50 -5.43
C TYR A 291 11.22 1.44 -5.71
N CYS A 292 11.63 0.18 -5.60
CA CYS A 292 10.74 -0.99 -5.65
C CYS A 292 9.76 -0.98 -6.85
N MET A 293 10.19 -0.48 -8.01
CA MET A 293 9.37 -0.58 -9.24
C MET A 293 9.26 -2.05 -9.70
N SER A 294 10.18 -2.91 -9.30
CA SER A 294 10.11 -4.36 -9.51
C SER A 294 10.25 -5.06 -8.17
N GLY A 295 9.34 -6.01 -7.91
CA GLY A 295 9.26 -6.80 -6.69
C GLY A 295 8.62 -6.04 -5.53
N ASN A 296 8.75 -6.61 -4.34
CA ASN A 296 8.12 -6.13 -3.11
C ASN A 296 6.60 -6.29 -3.12
N VAL A 297 5.86 -5.44 -3.83
CA VAL A 297 4.43 -5.64 -4.08
C VAL A 297 4.12 -5.30 -5.53
N GLU A 298 3.20 -6.04 -6.13
CA GLU A 298 2.63 -5.64 -7.41
C GLU A 298 1.77 -4.38 -7.18
N GLU A 299 1.68 -3.54 -8.20
CA GLU A 299 1.05 -2.23 -8.08
C GLU A 299 -0.15 -2.08 -8.99
N PHE A 300 -1.26 -1.60 -8.42
CA PHE A 300 -2.41 -1.18 -9.22
C PHE A 300 -2.02 -0.07 -10.19
N VAL A 301 -2.41 -0.23 -11.46
CA VAL A 301 -2.45 0.83 -12.46
C VAL A 301 -3.89 1.29 -12.67
N MET A 302 -4.11 2.34 -13.46
CA MET A 302 -5.43 2.90 -13.74
C MET A 302 -6.35 1.85 -14.40
N GLU A 303 -5.79 0.98 -15.21
CA GLU A 303 -6.52 -0.07 -15.90
C GLU A 303 -6.95 -1.14 -14.88
N GLU A 304 -8.23 -1.14 -14.51
CA GLU A 304 -8.76 -2.09 -13.54
C GLU A 304 -8.55 -3.54 -13.99
N GLY A 305 -8.09 -4.37 -13.05
CA GLY A 305 -7.75 -5.76 -13.31
C GLY A 305 -6.32 -5.95 -13.84
N ILE A 306 -5.53 -4.89 -13.92
CA ILE A 306 -4.11 -4.94 -14.31
C ILE A 306 -3.23 -4.46 -13.15
N SER A 307 -2.17 -5.22 -12.86
CA SER A 307 -1.09 -4.85 -11.95
C SER A 307 0.28 -4.99 -12.62
N LYS A 308 1.27 -4.27 -12.08
CA LYS A 308 2.63 -4.20 -12.62
C LYS A 308 3.68 -4.42 -11.53
N GLY A 309 4.86 -4.89 -11.95
CA GLY A 309 6.07 -4.90 -11.12
C GLY A 309 6.33 -6.19 -10.35
N GLY A 310 5.35 -7.08 -10.19
CA GLY A 310 5.50 -8.31 -9.42
C GLY A 310 5.70 -8.08 -7.92
N SER A 311 5.47 -9.12 -7.13
CA SER A 311 5.54 -9.07 -5.68
C SER A 311 6.73 -9.84 -5.09
N TRP A 312 6.84 -9.77 -3.76
CA TRP A 312 7.74 -10.60 -2.96
C TRP A 312 7.53 -12.11 -3.14
N ARG A 313 6.36 -12.55 -3.63
CA ARG A 313 6.05 -13.96 -3.90
C ARG A 313 6.31 -14.36 -5.36
N ASP A 314 6.54 -13.40 -6.25
CA ASP A 314 6.66 -13.66 -7.67
C ASP A 314 8.09 -13.98 -8.10
N VAL A 315 8.19 -14.71 -9.21
CA VAL A 315 9.46 -15.00 -9.87
C VAL A 315 9.88 -13.85 -10.78
N PRO A 316 11.17 -13.73 -11.15
CA PRO A 316 11.69 -12.59 -11.91
C PRO A 316 11.00 -12.29 -13.25
N TYR A 317 10.26 -13.25 -13.83
CA TYR A 317 9.44 -13.01 -15.01
C TYR A 317 8.41 -11.90 -14.79
N PHE A 318 7.66 -11.94 -13.68
CA PHE A 318 6.61 -10.96 -13.39
C PHE A 318 7.15 -9.58 -12.97
N LEU A 319 8.44 -9.53 -12.61
CA LEU A 319 9.11 -8.30 -12.24
C LEU A 319 9.50 -7.44 -13.45
N ARG A 320 9.43 -7.97 -14.67
CA ARG A 320 9.83 -7.24 -15.88
C ARG A 320 8.88 -6.08 -16.14
N ILE A 321 9.42 -4.99 -16.65
CA ILE A 321 8.65 -3.76 -16.91
C ILE A 321 7.50 -3.99 -17.89
N ALA A 322 7.74 -4.81 -18.92
CA ALA A 322 6.74 -5.08 -19.95
C ALA A 322 5.64 -6.06 -19.50
N THR A 323 5.90 -6.88 -18.49
CA THR A 323 4.97 -7.92 -18.03
C THR A 323 3.87 -7.33 -17.17
N SER A 324 2.64 -7.79 -17.39
CA SER A 324 1.46 -7.32 -16.67
C SER A 324 0.74 -8.51 -16.06
N GLU A 325 0.30 -8.35 -14.83
CA GLU A 325 -0.45 -9.35 -14.10
C GLU A 325 -1.93 -8.98 -14.10
N LYS A 326 -2.78 -10.00 -14.00
CA LYS A 326 -4.23 -9.82 -14.01
C LYS A 326 -4.83 -10.25 -12.69
N TYR A 327 -5.78 -9.47 -12.22
CA TYR A 327 -6.60 -9.81 -11.06
C TYR A 327 -8.08 -9.57 -11.35
N THR A 328 -8.94 -10.27 -10.62
CA THR A 328 -10.39 -10.08 -10.67
C THR A 328 -10.84 -9.20 -9.51
N ALA A 329 -12.03 -8.61 -9.60
CA ALA A 329 -12.52 -7.69 -8.56
C ALA A 329 -12.59 -8.35 -7.16
N ASP A 330 -12.99 -9.63 -7.10
CA ASP A 330 -13.05 -10.46 -5.90
C ASP A 330 -11.66 -10.88 -5.36
N HIS A 331 -10.62 -10.81 -6.19
CA HIS A 331 -9.23 -11.06 -5.83
C HIS A 331 -8.35 -9.81 -5.91
N SER A 332 -8.96 -8.63 -5.92
CA SER A 332 -8.22 -7.37 -5.97
C SER A 332 -7.41 -7.15 -4.69
N SER A 333 -7.94 -7.53 -3.53
CA SER A 333 -7.23 -7.50 -2.25
C SER A 333 -6.30 -8.72 -2.10
N SER A 334 -5.01 -8.48 -1.88
CA SER A 334 -3.99 -9.53 -1.70
C SER A 334 -2.88 -9.04 -0.75
N ALA A 335 -2.12 -9.98 -0.17
CA ALA A 335 -0.87 -9.69 0.56
C ALA A 335 0.30 -9.32 -0.36
N GLU A 336 0.11 -9.48 -1.66
CA GLU A 336 1.10 -9.24 -2.71
C GLU A 336 0.87 -7.92 -3.45
N ARG A 337 -0.29 -7.28 -3.22
CA ARG A 337 -0.76 -6.11 -3.97
C ARG A 337 -0.88 -4.85 -3.15
N GLY A 338 -0.24 -3.80 -3.64
CA GLY A 338 -0.32 -2.44 -3.14
C GLY A 338 -0.52 -1.45 -4.28
N PHE A 339 -0.07 -0.21 -4.07
CA PHE A 339 -0.11 0.83 -5.09
C PHE A 339 0.84 1.97 -4.77
N ARG A 340 1.16 2.76 -5.80
CA ARG A 340 1.74 4.10 -5.68
C ARG A 340 0.85 5.10 -6.39
N VAL A 341 0.98 6.38 -6.03
CA VAL A 341 0.14 7.44 -6.61
C VAL A 341 0.91 8.26 -7.63
N LYS A 342 0.21 8.60 -8.71
CA LYS A 342 0.56 9.63 -9.69
C LYS A 342 -0.08 10.95 -9.27
N MET A 343 0.61 12.05 -9.53
CA MET A 343 0.09 13.42 -9.45
C MET A 343 0.22 14.11 -10.80
N THR A 344 -0.88 14.67 -11.29
CA THR A 344 -0.92 15.55 -12.45
C THR A 344 -1.20 16.98 -11.99
N VAL A 345 -0.43 17.95 -12.48
CA VAL A 345 -0.67 19.36 -12.19
C VAL A 345 -1.68 19.90 -13.19
N ILE A 346 -2.81 20.41 -12.69
CA ILE A 346 -3.87 21.02 -13.51
C ILE A 346 -3.58 22.51 -13.66
N GLN A 347 -3.18 23.16 -12.57
CA GLN A 347 -2.78 24.56 -12.55
C GLN A 347 -1.54 24.72 -11.67
N ASN A 348 -0.47 25.29 -12.25
CA ASN A 348 0.75 25.62 -11.52
C ASN A 348 0.52 26.74 -10.51
#